data_AF-A0A9P6KF26-F1
#
_entry.id   AF-A0A9P6KF26-F1
#
_cell.length_a   1.000
_cell.length_b   1.000
_cell.length_c   1.000
_cell.angle_alpha   90.00
_cell.angle_beta   90.00
_cell.angle_gamma   90.00
#
_symmetry.space_group_name_H-M   'P 1'
#
loop_
_entity.id
_entity.type
_entity.pdbx_description
1 polymer ?
#
loop_
_entity_poly.entity_id
_entity_poly.type
_entity_poly.pdbx_seq_one_letter_code
_entity_poly.pdbx_strand_id
1 'polypeptide(L)'
;MAAGFEHPKVKIHIGDGFAFLEDKVDSFDVIITDSSDPVGPAASLFQAKFFELMKNALHAGGIICTQCECIWLHMPIIKEVTGFCRKLFAKVDYGFVTIPTYPCGQIGLMVCSKDGGLNVPEPLRKWTKEQEAKFCRYYNSEIHRASFVLPQFAKAALEAPEESK
;
A
#
# COMPACT_ATOMS: atom_id res chain seq x y z
N MET A 1 11.15 2.76 23.74
CA MET A 1 11.78 2.58 22.40
C MET A 1 10.98 1.54 21.63
N ALA A 2 10.89 1.63 20.31
CA ALA A 2 10.13 0.67 19.51
C ALA A 2 10.84 -0.69 19.52
N ALA A 3 10.24 -1.70 20.16
CA ALA A 3 10.82 -3.05 20.30
C ALA A 3 11.17 -3.73 18.95
N GLY A 4 10.64 -3.21 17.83
CA GLY A 4 10.94 -3.72 16.49
C GLY A 4 12.39 -3.55 16.05
N PHE A 5 13.08 -2.48 16.45
CA PHE A 5 14.46 -2.21 15.99
C PHE A 5 15.50 -3.20 16.54
N GLU A 6 15.19 -3.87 17.64
CA GLU A 6 16.09 -4.83 18.30
C GLU A 6 15.96 -6.25 17.72
N HIS A 7 15.00 -6.48 16.82
CA HIS A 7 14.76 -7.81 16.27
C HIS A 7 15.92 -8.24 15.34
N PRO A 8 16.50 -9.46 15.48
CA PRO A 8 17.73 -9.85 14.78
C PRO A 8 17.61 -9.94 13.25
N LYS A 9 16.39 -9.95 12.71
CA LYS A 9 16.13 -9.90 11.26
C LYS A 9 16.11 -8.48 10.69
N VAL A 10 16.15 -7.45 11.53
CA VAL A 10 16.08 -6.05 11.09
C VAL A 10 17.49 -5.58 10.71
N LYS A 11 17.59 -5.00 9.52
CA LYS A 11 18.77 -4.26 9.04
C LYS A 11 18.35 -2.83 8.78
N ILE A 12 19.00 -1.88 9.46
CA ILE A 12 18.66 -0.47 9.38
C ILE A 12 19.57 0.20 8.35
N HIS A 13 18.96 0.89 7.40
CA HIS A 13 19.64 1.73 6.42
C HIS A 13 19.14 3.16 6.61
N ILE A 14 20.02 4.10 6.94
CA ILE A 14 19.69 5.53 7.06
C ILE A 14 19.97 6.18 5.71
N GLY A 15 18.92 6.61 5.01
CA GLY A 15 19.03 7.21 3.68
C GLY A 15 17.67 7.42 3.01
N ASP A 16 17.69 7.91 1.77
CA ASP A 16 16.50 8.04 0.94
C ASP A 16 16.07 6.67 0.39
N GLY A 17 14.82 6.29 0.65
CA GLY A 17 14.23 5.03 0.16
C GLY A 17 14.15 4.97 -1.36
N PHE A 18 14.05 6.11 -2.04
CA PHE A 18 14.10 6.18 -3.50
C PHE A 18 15.47 5.72 -4.01
N ALA A 19 16.54 6.34 -3.51
CA ALA A 19 17.92 6.00 -3.87
C ALA A 19 18.25 4.54 -3.48
N PHE A 20 17.73 4.07 -2.35
CA PHE A 20 17.95 2.69 -1.88
C PHE A 20 17.42 1.62 -2.85
N LEU A 21 16.39 1.94 -3.64
CA LEU A 21 15.80 1.00 -4.60
C LEU A 21 16.43 1.06 -6.00
N GLU A 22 17.29 2.05 -6.31
CA GLU A 22 17.83 2.26 -7.66
C GLU A 22 18.65 1.07 -8.19
N ASP A 23 19.34 0.35 -7.30
CA ASP A 23 20.17 -0.81 -7.61
C ASP A 23 19.53 -2.15 -7.20
N LYS A 24 18.28 -2.15 -6.75
CA LYS A 24 17.59 -3.35 -6.27
C LYS A 24 16.77 -3.98 -7.39
N VAL A 25 17.05 -5.25 -7.65
CA VAL A 25 16.35 -6.07 -8.63
C VAL A 25 16.07 -7.42 -7.98
N ASP A 26 14.83 -7.92 -8.08
CA ASP A 26 14.46 -9.27 -7.62
C ASP A 26 15.00 -9.55 -6.20
N SER A 27 14.69 -8.66 -5.26
CA SER A 27 15.31 -8.60 -3.93
C SER A 27 14.32 -8.75 -2.77
N PHE A 28 13.04 -8.49 -2.98
CA PHE A 28 12.03 -8.45 -1.92
C PHE A 28 10.74 -9.17 -2.30
N ASP A 29 10.17 -9.94 -1.37
CA ASP A 29 8.82 -10.50 -1.53
C ASP A 29 7.74 -9.44 -1.32
N VAL A 30 7.97 -8.55 -0.35
CA VAL A 30 7.03 -7.51 0.06
C VAL A 30 7.79 -6.20 0.29
N ILE A 31 7.27 -5.10 -0.24
CA ILE A 31 7.73 -3.74 0.07
C ILE A 31 6.58 -2.97 0.72
N ILE A 32 6.85 -2.32 1.86
CA ILE A 32 5.89 -1.44 2.54
C ILE A 32 6.47 -0.02 2.55
N THR A 33 5.73 0.93 1.99
CA THR A 33 6.08 2.35 2.02
C THR A 33 5.18 3.04 3.05
N ASP A 34 5.71 3.17 4.27
CA ASP A 34 5.08 3.87 5.41
C ASP A 34 5.61 5.31 5.47
N SER A 35 5.02 6.19 4.67
CA SER A 35 5.45 7.58 4.50
C SER A 35 4.43 8.57 5.07
N SER A 36 4.89 9.81 5.28
CA SER A 36 4.01 10.97 5.49
C SER A 36 3.33 11.41 4.19
N ASP A 37 2.45 12.40 4.31
CA ASP A 37 1.77 13.10 3.20
C ASP A 37 2.77 13.53 2.10
N PRO A 38 2.34 13.64 0.82
CA PRO A 38 3.16 13.94 -0.36
C PRO A 38 3.66 15.40 -0.42
N VAL A 39 4.25 15.88 0.67
CA VAL A 39 4.83 17.22 0.81
C VAL A 39 6.30 17.08 1.18
N GLY A 40 7.14 17.94 0.60
CA GLY A 40 8.58 17.92 0.85
C GLY A 40 9.22 16.61 0.40
N PRO A 41 10.02 15.93 1.25
CA PRO A 41 10.81 14.76 0.86
C PRO A 41 9.96 13.56 0.43
N ALA A 42 8.70 13.45 0.90
CA ALA A 42 7.83 12.33 0.57
C ALA A 42 7.16 12.46 -0.80
N ALA A 43 7.20 13.62 -1.46
CA ALA A 43 6.53 13.85 -2.74
C ALA A 43 7.05 12.92 -3.86
N SER A 44 8.33 12.54 -3.83
CA SER A 44 8.93 11.59 -4.78
C SER A 44 8.33 10.19 -4.66
N LEU A 45 7.82 9.81 -3.48
CA LEU A 45 7.28 8.47 -3.20
C LEU A 45 5.90 8.23 -3.84
N PHE A 46 5.26 9.28 -4.35
CA PHE A 46 3.96 9.21 -5.04
C PHE A 46 4.09 9.29 -6.57
N GLN A 47 5.31 9.26 -7.10
CA GLN A 47 5.57 9.35 -8.54
C GLN A 47 5.68 7.97 -9.17
N ALA A 48 5.23 7.83 -10.42
CA ALA A 48 5.30 6.57 -11.18
C ALA A 48 6.70 5.93 -11.17
N LYS A 49 7.77 6.75 -11.24
CA LYS A 49 9.16 6.29 -11.19
C LYS A 49 9.49 5.52 -9.91
N PHE A 50 8.96 5.93 -8.75
CA PHE A 50 9.18 5.19 -7.51
C PHE A 50 8.49 3.83 -7.53
N PHE A 51 7.29 3.75 -8.12
CA PHE A 51 6.57 2.49 -8.30
C PHE A 51 7.24 1.55 -9.30
N GLU A 52 7.90 2.08 -10.34
CA GLU A 52 8.77 1.29 -11.24
C GLU A 52 9.97 0.70 -10.49
N LEU A 53 10.64 1.48 -9.64
CA LEU A 53 11.73 1.00 -8.80
C LEU A 53 11.27 -0.11 -7.87
N MET A 54 10.13 0.08 -7.18
CA MET A 54 9.55 -0.97 -6.34
C MET A 54 9.22 -2.23 -7.15
N LYS A 55 8.61 -2.10 -8.33
CA LYS A 55 8.29 -3.25 -9.21
C LYS A 55 9.54 -4.03 -9.62
N ASN A 56 10.63 -3.35 -9.92
CA ASN A 56 11.92 -3.96 -10.28
C ASN A 56 12.55 -4.70 -9.10
N ALA A 57 12.49 -4.10 -7.92
CA ALA A 57 13.02 -4.67 -6.69
C ALA A 57 12.21 -5.87 -6.17
N LEU A 58 10.94 -6.00 -6.58
CA LEU A 58 10.09 -7.14 -6.19
C LEU A 58 10.45 -8.44 -6.90
N HIS A 59 10.37 -9.54 -6.16
CA HIS A 59 10.38 -10.89 -6.70
C HIS A 59 9.20 -11.16 -7.65
N ALA A 60 9.28 -12.26 -8.41
CA ALA A 60 8.12 -12.76 -9.14
C ALA A 60 6.95 -13.01 -8.16
N GLY A 61 5.77 -12.46 -8.45
CA GLY A 61 4.61 -12.53 -7.56
C GLY A 61 4.67 -11.63 -6.31
N GLY A 62 5.71 -10.79 -6.18
CA GLY A 62 5.87 -9.87 -5.06
C GLY A 62 4.78 -8.79 -5.00
N ILE A 63 4.60 -8.23 -3.79
CA ILE A 63 3.52 -7.30 -3.45
C ILE A 63 4.09 -6.01 -2.86
N ILE A 64 3.53 -4.86 -3.25
CA ILE A 64 3.74 -3.61 -2.52
C ILE A 64 2.48 -3.20 -1.76
N CYS A 65 2.67 -2.54 -0.61
CA CYS A 65 1.64 -1.81 0.11
C CYS A 65 2.16 -0.41 0.44
N THR A 66 1.45 0.64 0.05
CA THR A 66 1.89 2.02 0.24
C THR A 66 0.75 2.83 0.83
N GLN A 67 1.05 3.72 1.78
CA GLN A 67 0.10 4.77 2.19
C GLN A 67 -0.41 5.47 0.91
N CYS A 68 -1.72 5.68 0.79
CA CYS A 68 -2.30 6.29 -0.40
C CYS A 68 -3.45 7.24 -0.04
N GLU A 69 -3.21 8.11 0.93
CA GLU A 69 -4.07 9.26 1.24
C GLU A 69 -5.54 8.94 1.59
N CYS A 70 -6.36 9.96 1.83
CA CYS A 70 -7.73 9.80 2.32
C CYS A 70 -8.78 10.00 1.20
N ILE A 71 -9.68 9.03 0.99
CA ILE A 71 -10.77 9.14 -0.01
C ILE A 71 -11.72 10.33 0.22
N TRP A 72 -11.76 10.91 1.42
CA TRP A 72 -12.59 12.09 1.67
C TRP A 72 -11.94 13.40 1.23
N LEU A 73 -10.62 13.42 1.04
CA LEU A 73 -9.85 14.64 0.79
C LEU A 73 -9.09 14.60 -0.54
N HIS A 74 -8.55 13.43 -0.91
CA HIS A 74 -7.44 13.32 -1.87
C HIS A 74 -7.79 12.43 -3.07
N MET A 75 -9.06 12.30 -3.42
CA MET A 75 -9.50 11.50 -4.58
C MET A 75 -8.74 11.77 -5.88
N PRO A 76 -8.38 13.02 -6.24
CA PRO A 76 -7.57 13.27 -7.45
C PRO A 76 -6.21 12.57 -7.42
N ILE A 77 -5.48 12.65 -6.30
CA ILE A 77 -4.18 11.99 -6.11
C ILE A 77 -4.36 10.47 -6.16
N ILE A 78 -5.37 9.94 -5.46
CA ILE A 78 -5.64 8.49 -5.44
C ILE A 78 -5.91 7.98 -6.86
N LYS A 79 -6.69 8.72 -7.66
CA LYS A 79 -6.96 8.35 -9.07
C LYS A 79 -5.69 8.35 -9.92
N GLU A 80 -4.85 9.37 -9.77
CA GLU A 80 -3.57 9.46 -10.49
C GLU A 80 -2.66 8.28 -10.16
N VAL A 81 -2.46 8.01 -8.87
CA VAL A 81 -1.65 6.87 -8.39
C VAL A 81 -2.21 5.54 -8.87
N THR A 82 -3.52 5.34 -8.75
CA THR A 82 -4.20 4.14 -9.26
C THR A 82 -3.99 3.98 -10.77
N GLY A 83 -4.07 5.07 -11.53
CA GLY A 83 -3.96 5.08 -12.99
C GLY A 83 -2.60 4.58 -13.47
N PHE A 84 -1.51 5.14 -12.96
CA PHE A 84 -0.18 4.65 -13.34
C PHE A 84 0.11 3.27 -12.72
N CYS A 85 -0.36 2.96 -11.52
CA CYS A 85 -0.18 1.62 -10.92
C CYS A 85 -0.82 0.53 -11.79
N ARG A 86 -2.00 0.78 -12.39
CA ARG A 86 -2.67 -0.17 -13.29
C ARG A 86 -1.91 -0.40 -14.60
N LYS A 87 -1.07 0.55 -15.03
CA LYS A 87 -0.17 0.38 -16.18
C LYS A 87 1.09 -0.41 -15.81
N LEU A 88 1.49 -0.36 -14.53
CA LEU A 88 2.71 -1.00 -14.04
C LEU A 88 2.48 -2.41 -13.49
N PHE A 89 1.40 -2.65 -12.75
CA PHE A 89 1.17 -3.90 -12.02
C PHE A 89 -0.01 -4.69 -12.59
N ALA A 90 0.07 -6.02 -12.48
CA ALA A 90 -0.99 -6.91 -12.94
C ALA A 90 -2.23 -6.84 -12.04
N LYS A 91 -2.04 -6.52 -10.75
CA LYS A 91 -3.10 -6.33 -9.76
C LYS A 91 -2.89 -5.03 -9.02
N VAL A 92 -3.97 -4.26 -8.84
CA VAL A 92 -4.01 -2.99 -8.10
C VAL A 92 -5.33 -2.92 -7.35
N ASP A 93 -5.27 -2.87 -6.03
CA ASP A 93 -6.42 -2.74 -5.14
C ASP A 93 -6.19 -1.58 -4.16
N TYR A 94 -7.27 -0.90 -3.81
CA TYR A 94 -7.25 0.17 -2.82
C TYR A 94 -8.10 -0.24 -1.62
N GLY A 95 -7.51 -0.20 -0.43
CA GLY A 95 -8.20 -0.38 0.83
C GLY A 95 -8.06 0.87 1.70
N PHE A 96 -8.79 0.92 2.82
CA PHE A 96 -8.60 1.96 3.82
C PHE A 96 -8.76 1.41 5.24
N VAL A 97 -8.24 2.17 6.20
CA VAL A 97 -8.35 1.90 7.63
C VAL A 97 -8.83 3.15 8.36
N THR A 98 -9.50 2.95 9.49
CA THR A 98 -9.96 4.03 10.36
C THR A 98 -8.95 4.29 11.48
N ILE A 99 -8.57 5.56 11.64
CA ILE A 99 -7.59 6.01 12.62
C ILE A 99 -7.91 7.48 12.96
N PRO A 100 -8.49 7.76 14.14
CA PRO A 100 -9.05 9.07 14.48
C PRO A 100 -8.07 10.25 14.39
N THR A 101 -6.77 9.99 14.50
CA THR A 101 -5.73 11.02 14.52
C THR A 101 -5.24 11.43 13.13
N TYR A 102 -5.65 10.74 12.07
CA TYR A 102 -5.39 11.21 10.70
C TYR A 102 -6.52 12.12 10.21
N PRO A 103 -6.25 13.01 9.23
CA PRO A 103 -7.27 13.85 8.62
C PRO A 103 -8.48 13.03 8.15
N CYS A 104 -9.69 13.50 8.49
CA CYS A 104 -10.96 12.78 8.27
C CYS A 104 -11.08 11.40 8.95
N GLY A 105 -10.21 11.08 9.91
CA GLY A 105 -10.31 9.88 10.75
C GLY A 105 -9.99 8.56 10.02
N GLN A 106 -9.38 8.60 8.84
CA GLN A 106 -9.04 7.41 8.06
C GLN A 106 -7.90 7.69 7.06
N ILE A 107 -7.26 6.60 6.59
CA ILE A 107 -6.24 6.66 5.54
C ILE A 107 -6.34 5.45 4.61
N GLY A 108 -5.95 5.64 3.37
CA GLY A 108 -5.89 4.66 2.30
C GLY A 108 -4.58 3.91 2.24
N LEU A 109 -4.67 2.72 1.65
CA LEU A 109 -3.56 1.84 1.36
C LEU A 109 -3.71 1.37 -0.08
N MET A 110 -2.71 1.65 -0.91
CA MET A 110 -2.59 1.10 -2.26
C MET A 110 -1.82 -0.21 -2.19
N VAL A 111 -2.41 -1.29 -2.70
CA VAL A 111 -1.78 -2.60 -2.78
C VAL A 111 -1.63 -2.99 -4.25
N CYS A 112 -0.40 -3.27 -4.68
CA CYS A 112 -0.13 -3.72 -6.05
C CYS A 112 0.66 -5.03 -6.05
N SER A 113 0.43 -5.88 -7.05
CA SER A 113 1.14 -7.15 -7.20
C SER A 113 1.56 -7.42 -8.64
N LYS A 114 2.68 -8.13 -8.79
CA LYS A 114 3.12 -8.71 -10.07
C LYS A 114 2.29 -9.92 -10.47
N ASP A 115 1.58 -10.54 -9.53
CA ASP A 115 0.66 -11.65 -9.78
C ASP A 115 -0.78 -11.13 -10.02
N GLY A 116 -1.25 -11.26 -11.26
CA GLY A 116 -2.62 -10.89 -11.64
C GLY A 116 -3.71 -11.82 -11.09
N GLY A 117 -3.35 -13.04 -10.68
CA GLY A 117 -4.27 -13.99 -10.07
C GLY A 117 -4.55 -13.73 -8.59
N LEU A 118 -3.82 -12.79 -7.97
CA LEU A 118 -3.96 -12.49 -6.56
C LEU A 118 -5.30 -11.81 -6.24
N ASN A 119 -6.06 -12.40 -5.31
CA ASN A 119 -7.23 -11.78 -4.72
C ASN A 119 -6.83 -11.09 -3.40
N VAL A 120 -6.32 -9.85 -3.48
CA VAL A 120 -5.82 -9.11 -2.32
C VAL A 120 -6.86 -9.04 -1.18
N PRO A 121 -8.16 -8.74 -1.42
CA PRO A 121 -9.15 -8.69 -0.34
C PRO A 121 -9.35 -9.99 0.44
N GLU A 122 -8.96 -11.15 -0.09
CA GLU A 122 -9.08 -12.44 0.60
C GLU A 122 -7.71 -12.85 1.18
N PRO A 123 -7.50 -12.78 2.51
CA PRO A 123 -6.21 -13.10 3.10
C PRO A 123 -5.89 -14.59 2.95
N LEU A 124 -4.86 -14.89 2.15
CA LEU A 124 -4.38 -16.26 1.89
C LEU A 124 -3.86 -16.96 3.15
N ARG A 125 -3.25 -16.18 4.07
CA ARG A 125 -2.79 -16.67 5.38
C ARG A 125 -3.70 -16.11 6.46
N LYS A 126 -4.19 -17.01 7.31
CA LYS A 126 -5.09 -16.67 8.42
C LYS A 126 -4.46 -17.11 9.73
N TRP A 127 -4.55 -16.23 10.73
CA TRP A 127 -4.31 -16.60 12.11
C TRP A 127 -5.57 -17.24 12.70
N THR A 128 -5.40 -18.06 13.74
CA THR A 128 -6.57 -18.49 14.52
C THR A 128 -7.17 -17.27 15.24
N LYS A 129 -8.44 -17.35 15.65
CA LYS A 129 -9.09 -16.25 16.38
C LYS A 129 -8.34 -15.90 17.67
N GLU A 130 -7.75 -16.89 18.31
CA GLU A 130 -6.95 -16.73 19.53
C GLU A 130 -5.64 -15.99 19.23
N GLN A 131 -4.99 -16.29 18.11
CA GLN A 131 -3.79 -15.59 17.65
C GLN A 131 -4.12 -14.14 17.27
N GLU A 132 -5.21 -13.90 16.53
CA GLU A 132 -5.67 -12.53 16.20
C GLU A 132 -5.93 -11.73 17.48
N ALA A 133 -6.68 -12.28 18.43
CA ALA A 133 -6.96 -11.63 19.71
C ALA A 133 -5.70 -11.39 20.57
N LYS A 134 -4.70 -12.26 20.46
CA LYS A 134 -3.43 -12.14 21.19
C LYS A 134 -2.50 -11.09 20.61
N PHE A 135 -2.40 -11.00 19.28
CA PHE A 135 -1.39 -10.18 18.60
C PHE A 135 -1.93 -8.88 18.01
N CYS A 136 -3.24 -8.77 17.79
CA CYS A 136 -3.83 -7.65 17.08
C CYS A 136 -4.91 -6.94 17.91
N ARG A 137 -4.91 -5.61 17.83
CA ARG A 137 -5.97 -4.76 18.40
C ARG A 137 -6.99 -4.29 17.37
N TYR A 138 -6.64 -4.35 16.09
CA TYR A 138 -7.45 -3.83 14.98
C TYR A 138 -7.62 -4.89 13.89
N TYR A 139 -6.49 -5.40 13.37
CA TYR A 139 -6.52 -6.38 12.29
C TYR A 139 -7.16 -7.69 12.74
N ASN A 140 -8.07 -8.20 11.91
CA ASN A 140 -8.48 -9.59 11.82
C ASN A 140 -8.89 -9.86 10.37
N SER A 141 -9.09 -11.12 10.00
CA SER A 141 -9.40 -11.48 8.60
C SER A 141 -10.73 -10.88 8.07
N GLU A 142 -11.70 -10.58 8.93
CA GLU A 142 -12.96 -9.94 8.52
C GLU A 142 -12.75 -8.44 8.25
N ILE A 143 -11.99 -7.76 9.11
CA ILE A 143 -11.57 -6.37 8.92
C ILE A 143 -10.72 -6.23 7.65
N HIS A 144 -9.82 -7.17 7.38
CA HIS A 144 -9.05 -7.20 6.13
C HIS A 144 -9.98 -7.09 4.92
N ARG A 145 -11.00 -7.95 4.83
CA ARG A 145 -11.96 -7.95 3.72
C ARG A 145 -12.73 -6.64 3.65
N ALA A 146 -13.23 -6.19 4.81
CA ALA A 146 -14.03 -4.97 4.92
C ALA A 146 -13.25 -3.72 4.50
N SER A 147 -11.93 -3.67 4.72
CA SER A 147 -11.07 -2.57 4.32
C SER A 147 -11.07 -2.29 2.81
N PHE A 148 -11.44 -3.27 1.96
CA PHE A 148 -11.55 -3.10 0.50
C PHE A 148 -12.98 -2.77 0.04
N VAL A 149 -13.95 -2.66 0.96
CA VAL A 149 -15.32 -2.25 0.64
C VAL A 149 -15.42 -0.73 0.73
N LEU A 150 -15.38 -0.07 -0.42
CA LEU A 150 -15.34 1.39 -0.49
C LEU A 150 -16.74 2.02 -0.54
N PRO A 151 -16.93 3.25 -0.02
CA PRO A 151 -18.12 4.05 -0.29
C PRO A 151 -18.38 4.21 -1.79
N GLN A 152 -19.66 4.31 -2.17
CA GLN A 152 -20.06 4.32 -3.58
C GLN A 152 -19.37 5.42 -4.42
N PHE A 153 -19.13 6.61 -3.84
CA PHE A 153 -18.47 7.70 -4.56
C PHE A 153 -17.00 7.35 -4.90
N ALA A 154 -16.27 6.72 -3.96
CA ALA A 154 -14.88 6.34 -4.15
C ALA A 154 -14.79 5.18 -5.14
N LYS A 155 -15.68 4.19 -5.02
CA LYS A 155 -15.80 3.08 -5.97
C LYS A 155 -16.00 3.60 -7.40
N ALA A 156 -17.00 4.46 -7.63
CA ALA A 156 -17.28 5.03 -8.94
C ALA A 156 -16.09 5.81 -9.51
N ALA A 157 -15.39 6.58 -8.67
CA ALA A 157 -14.23 7.37 -9.09
C ALA A 157 -13.02 6.51 -9.49
N LEU A 158 -12.84 5.32 -8.89
CA LEU A 158 -11.74 4.39 -9.22
C LEU A 158 -12.10 3.43 -10.36
N GLU A 159 -13.37 3.19 -10.63
CA GLU A 159 -13.84 2.37 -11.76
C GLU A 159 -14.00 3.17 -13.06
N ALA A 160 -14.15 4.50 -12.96
CA ALA A 160 -14.27 5.35 -14.14
C ALA A 160 -13.03 5.22 -15.05
N PRO A 161 -13.22 5.04 -16.38
CA PRO A 161 -12.11 5.07 -17.33
C PRO A 161 -11.36 6.40 -17.24
N GLU A 162 -10.04 6.38 -17.43
CA GLU A 162 -9.24 7.61 -17.53
C GLU A 162 -9.83 8.45 -18.67
N GLU A 163 -10.34 9.65 -18.36
CA GLU A 163 -10.68 10.63 -19.39
C GLU A 163 -9.37 10.99 -20.10
N SER A 164 -9.26 10.61 -21.38
CA SER A 164 -8.17 11.00 -22.26
C SER A 164 -8.12 12.53 -22.31
N LYS A 165 -7.12 13.13 -21.66
CA LYS A 165 -6.72 14.52 -21.91
C LYS A 165 -5.92 14.60 -23.19
#